data_AF-A0A8K0GIF8-F1
#
_entry.id   AF-A0A8K0GIF8-F1
#
_cell.length_a   1.000
_cell.length_b   1.000
_cell.length_c   1.000
_cell.angle_alpha   90.00
_cell.angle_beta   90.00
_cell.angle_gamma   90.00
#
_symmetry.space_group_name_H-M   'P 1'
#
loop_
_entity.id
_entity.type
_entity.pdbx_description
1 polymer ?
#
loop_
_entity_poly.entity_id
_entity_poly.type
_entity_poly.pdbx_seq_one_letter_code
_entity_poly.pdbx_strand_id
1 'polypeptide(L)'
;MVQIAGNYKLDKNENLSVYLKSLGVPEELAQKAETPGLTLEVVVEGNKYSFKSSSKINLEFTLDEEFEEPFAVAGIVLKSIAKLNGNKITVTSKTDDGRTGTRTYEFTDSGLTLTLTSKDITAKRYYSRT
;
A
#
# COMPACT_ATOMS: atom_id res chain seq x y z
N MET A 1 19.25 -9.03 -8.26
CA MET A 1 18.27 -7.93 -8.37
C MET A 1 17.00 -8.41 -7.69
N VAL A 2 16.47 -7.68 -6.71
CA VAL A 2 15.22 -8.08 -6.05
C VAL A 2 14.10 -7.91 -7.06
N GLN A 3 13.40 -9.00 -7.35
CA GLN A 3 12.32 -8.99 -8.34
C GLN A 3 11.06 -8.47 -7.65
N ILE A 4 10.78 -7.19 -7.88
CA ILE A 4 9.63 -6.50 -7.29
C ILE A 4 8.32 -7.02 -7.89
N ALA A 5 8.35 -7.34 -9.19
CA ALA A 5 7.24 -8.00 -9.87
C ALA A 5 7.07 -9.44 -9.39
N GLY A 6 5.85 -9.81 -9.01
CA GLY A 6 5.54 -11.13 -8.48
C GLY A 6 4.18 -11.19 -7.80
N ASN A 7 3.82 -12.40 -7.39
CA ASN A 7 2.61 -12.65 -6.62
C ASN A 7 2.94 -12.69 -5.14
N TYR A 8 2.18 -11.94 -4.35
CA TYR A 8 2.35 -11.83 -2.92
C TYR A 8 1.05 -12.21 -2.25
N LYS A 9 1.09 -13.13 -1.29
CA LYS A 9 -0.08 -13.50 -0.49
C LYS A 9 0.01 -12.83 0.85
N LEU A 10 -1.03 -12.10 1.25
CA LEU A 10 -1.11 -11.50 2.58
C LEU A 10 -1.14 -12.62 3.62
N ASP A 11 -0.08 -12.66 4.42
CA ASP A 11 0.13 -13.67 5.46
C ASP A 11 -0.40 -13.14 6.79
N LYS A 12 0.04 -11.93 7.15
CA LYS A 12 -0.30 -11.28 8.41
C LYS A 12 -0.50 -9.78 8.21
N ASN A 13 -1.44 -9.22 8.95
CA ASN A 13 -1.63 -7.78 9.09
C ASN A 13 -1.67 -7.42 10.58
N GLU A 14 -1.10 -6.28 10.91
CA GLU A 14 -0.99 -5.75 12.26
C GLU A 14 -1.39 -4.27 12.23
N ASN A 15 -2.33 -3.90 13.11
CA ASN A 15 -2.70 -2.51 13.36
C ASN A 15 -3.32 -1.76 12.15
N LEU A 16 -3.74 -2.47 11.11
CA LEU A 16 -4.31 -1.89 9.90
C LEU A 16 -5.68 -1.27 10.17
N SER A 17 -6.56 -1.95 10.91
CA SER A 17 -7.86 -1.40 11.30
C SER A 17 -7.73 -0.09 12.06
N VAL A 18 -6.76 0.04 12.96
CA VAL A 18 -6.54 1.27 13.74
C VAL A 18 -6.10 2.42 12.82
N TYR A 19 -5.17 2.13 11.90
CA TYR A 19 -4.73 3.09 10.89
C TYR A 19 -5.88 3.56 10.00
N LEU A 20 -6.68 2.63 9.47
CA LEU A 20 -7.79 2.93 8.58
C LEU A 20 -8.91 3.69 9.32
N LYS A 21 -9.26 3.27 10.54
CA LYS A 21 -10.22 3.99 11.39
C LYS A 21 -9.77 5.43 11.66
N SER A 22 -8.48 5.65 11.95
CA SER A 22 -7.97 7.00 12.19
C SER A 22 -7.94 7.87 10.94
N LEU A 23 -7.94 7.28 9.75
CA LEU A 23 -8.08 8.00 8.49
C LEU A 23 -9.54 8.23 8.09
N GLY A 24 -10.51 7.80 8.91
CA GLY A 24 -11.93 7.91 8.60
C GLY A 24 -12.43 6.87 7.58
N VAL A 25 -11.65 5.80 7.36
CA VAL A 25 -12.07 4.70 6.49
C VAL A 25 -13.15 3.87 7.20
N PRO A 26 -14.27 3.55 6.53
CA PRO A 26 -15.32 2.71 7.11
C PRO A 26 -14.78 1.31 7.40
N GLU A 27 -15.28 0.71 8.50
CA GLU A 27 -14.84 -0.61 8.98
C GLU A 27 -14.94 -1.70 7.91
N GLU A 28 -15.92 -1.64 6.99
CA GLU A 28 -16.03 -2.59 5.89
C GLU A 28 -14.79 -2.61 4.99
N LEU A 29 -14.21 -1.45 4.69
CA LEU A 29 -13.02 -1.35 3.86
C LEU A 29 -11.77 -1.69 4.67
N ALA A 30 -11.76 -1.39 5.96
CA ALA A 30 -10.72 -1.86 6.86
C ALA A 30 -10.69 -3.38 6.97
N GLN A 31 -11.84 -4.02 7.10
CA GLN A 31 -12.00 -5.47 7.20
C GLN A 31 -11.69 -6.16 5.86
N LYS A 32 -12.09 -5.56 4.73
CA LYS A 32 -11.64 -6.00 3.39
C LYS A 32 -10.13 -5.90 3.26
N ALA A 33 -9.53 -4.83 3.75
CA ALA A 33 -8.08 -4.68 3.72
C ALA A 33 -7.37 -5.62 4.71
N GLU A 34 -7.98 -6.00 5.83
CA GLU A 34 -7.45 -6.98 6.78
C GLU A 34 -7.70 -8.43 6.37
N THR A 35 -8.51 -8.69 5.34
CA THR A 35 -8.87 -10.05 4.95
C THR A 35 -7.60 -10.86 4.65
N PRO A 36 -7.23 -11.82 5.53
CA PRO A 36 -6.02 -12.61 5.35
C PRO A 36 -6.19 -13.53 4.14
N GLY A 37 -5.12 -13.75 3.37
CA GLY A 37 -5.16 -14.55 2.15
C GLY A 37 -5.43 -13.77 0.86
N LEU A 38 -5.50 -12.44 0.91
CA LEU A 38 -5.50 -11.62 -0.31
C LEU A 38 -4.22 -11.84 -1.10
N THR A 39 -4.35 -12.24 -2.37
CA THR A 39 -3.24 -12.21 -3.31
C THR A 39 -3.12 -10.83 -3.93
N LEU A 40 -1.90 -10.34 -3.98
CA LEU A 40 -1.47 -9.09 -4.57
C LEU A 40 -0.47 -9.43 -5.67
N GLU A 41 -0.91 -9.28 -6.91
CA GLU A 41 -0.05 -9.37 -8.08
C GLU A 41 0.55 -7.98 -8.32
N VAL A 42 1.88 -7.88 -8.26
CA VAL A 42 2.61 -6.66 -8.58
C VAL A 42 3.23 -6.85 -9.95
N VAL A 43 2.84 -6.01 -10.90
CA VAL A 43 3.43 -5.93 -12.24
C VAL A 43 4.27 -4.68 -12.30
N VAL A 44 5.51 -4.80 -12.75
CA VAL A 44 6.46 -3.69 -12.87
C VAL A 44 6.90 -3.57 -14.31
N GLU A 45 6.58 -2.43 -14.92
CA GLU A 45 6.96 -2.06 -16.28
C GLU A 45 7.83 -0.80 -16.26
N GLY A 46 9.13 -0.99 -16.01
CA GLY A 46 10.09 0.10 -15.86
C GLY A 46 9.77 0.97 -14.64
N ASN A 47 9.16 2.13 -14.88
CA ASN A 47 8.74 3.07 -13.84
C ASN A 47 7.26 2.92 -13.44
N LYS A 48 6.47 2.15 -14.19
CA LYS A 48 5.04 1.96 -13.91
C LYS A 48 4.82 0.70 -13.09
N TYR A 49 4.01 0.82 -12.05
CA TYR A 49 3.68 -0.25 -11.13
C TYR A 49 2.18 -0.47 -11.11
N SER A 50 1.77 -1.72 -11.32
CA SER A 50 0.36 -2.12 -11.29
C SER A 50 0.17 -3.16 -10.20
N PHE A 51 -0.56 -2.77 -9.15
CA PHE A 51 -0.92 -3.58 -8.01
C PHE A 51 -2.34 -4.11 -8.24
N LYS A 52 -2.46 -5.40 -8.54
CA LYS A 52 -3.75 -6.07 -8.69
C LYS A 52 -4.00 -6.95 -7.47
N SER A 53 -4.96 -6.54 -6.65
CA SER A 53 -5.44 -7.36 -5.54
C SER A 53 -6.58 -8.27 -5.98
N SER A 54 -6.64 -9.48 -5.44
CA SER A 54 -7.74 -10.44 -5.64
C SER A 54 -9.12 -9.87 -5.28
N SER A 55 -9.17 -8.84 -4.42
CA SER A 55 -10.39 -8.09 -4.08
C SER A 55 -10.93 -7.17 -5.20
N LYS A 56 -10.50 -7.34 -6.47
CA LYS A 56 -10.84 -6.46 -7.60
C LYS A 56 -10.42 -5.00 -7.38
N ILE A 57 -9.36 -4.78 -6.59
CA ILE A 57 -8.75 -3.47 -6.44
C ILE A 57 -7.50 -3.47 -7.31
N ASN A 58 -7.57 -2.74 -8.42
CA ASN A 58 -6.46 -2.52 -9.33
C ASN A 58 -5.98 -1.09 -9.12
N LEU A 59 -4.74 -0.94 -8.69
CA LEU A 59 -4.10 0.36 -8.50
C LEU A 59 -2.89 0.42 -9.41
N GLU A 60 -2.80 1.46 -10.23
CA GLU A 60 -1.66 1.71 -11.11
C GLU A 60 -1.05 3.05 -10.75
N PHE A 61 0.28 3.09 -10.57
CA PHE A 61 1.01 4.31 -10.27
C PHE A 61 2.40 4.30 -10.91
N THR A 62 2.95 5.49 -11.12
CA THR A 62 4.30 5.68 -11.64
C THR A 62 5.26 6.04 -10.50
N LEU A 63 6.47 5.50 -10.52
CA LEU A 63 7.54 5.90 -9.61
C LEU A 63 8.03 7.31 -9.95
N ASP A 64 8.40 8.04 -8.90
CA ASP A 64 8.89 9.41 -8.91
C ASP A 64 7.89 10.41 -9.52
N GLU A 65 6.63 10.02 -9.61
CA GLU A 65 5.53 10.84 -10.10
C GLU A 65 4.48 11.02 -8.99
N GLU A 66 3.99 12.24 -8.84
CA GLU A 66 2.86 12.53 -7.95
C GLU A 66 1.57 12.13 -8.64
N PHE A 67 0.82 11.23 -8.01
CA PHE A 67 -0.51 10.83 -8.48
C PHE A 67 -1.56 11.18 -7.43
N GLU A 68 -2.72 11.59 -7.91
CA GLU A 68 -3.88 11.85 -7.08
C GLU A 68 -4.69 10.56 -6.97
N GLU A 69 -4.59 9.86 -5.82
CA GLU A 69 -5.48 8.76 -5.52
C GLU A 69 -6.74 9.33 -4.83
N PRO A 70 -7.93 9.21 -5.43
CA PRO A 70 -9.14 9.52 -4.70
C PRO A 70 -9.26 8.49 -3.57
N PHE A 71 -9.06 8.94 -2.34
CA PHE A 71 -9.36 8.17 -1.15
C PHE A 71 -10.87 8.23 -0.93
N ALA A 72 -11.60 7.63 -1.87
CA ALA A 72 -13.06 7.58 -1.91
C ALA A 72 -13.65 7.06 -0.59
N VAL A 73 -12.86 6.26 0.11
CA VAL A 73 -13.14 5.68 1.42
C VAL A 73 -13.30 6.72 2.54
N ALA A 74 -12.63 7.87 2.45
CA ALA A 74 -12.80 8.99 3.38
C ALA A 74 -13.30 10.27 2.67
N GLY A 75 -13.67 10.16 1.39
CA GLY A 75 -14.14 11.30 0.59
C GLY A 75 -13.09 12.38 0.31
N ILE A 76 -11.79 12.05 0.41
CA ILE A 76 -10.69 13.01 0.23
C ILE A 76 -9.79 12.58 -0.93
N VAL A 77 -9.11 13.55 -1.54
CA VAL A 77 -8.05 13.27 -2.52
C VAL A 77 -6.71 13.22 -1.78
N LEU A 78 -5.95 12.17 -2.02
CA LEU A 78 -4.59 12.00 -1.51
C LEU A 78 -3.61 12.25 -2.65
N LYS A 79 -2.64 13.14 -2.44
CA LYS A 79 -1.47 13.28 -3.31
C LYS A 79 -0.42 12.30 -2.85
N SER A 80 -0.22 11.24 -3.61
CA SER A 80 0.72 10.17 -3.32
C SER A 80 1.91 10.23 -4.26
N ILE A 81 3.12 10.07 -3.73
CA ILE A 81 4.36 9.96 -4.50
C ILE A 81 5.10 8.69 -4.12
N ALA A 82 5.33 7.80 -5.08
CA ALA A 82 6.07 6.57 -4.89
C ALA A 82 7.54 6.77 -5.26
N LYS A 83 8.48 6.46 -4.37
CA LYS A 83 9.93 6.51 -4.65
C LYS A 83 10.56 5.14 -4.46
N LEU A 84 11.28 4.66 -5.47
CA LEU A 84 12.03 3.42 -5.38
C LEU A 84 13.47 3.69 -4.94
N ASN A 85 13.89 3.06 -3.85
CA ASN A 85 15.27 3.03 -3.37
C ASN A 85 15.76 1.58 -3.37
N GLY A 86 16.35 1.16 -4.49
CA GLY A 86 16.84 -0.21 -4.68
C GLY A 86 15.72 -1.24 -4.64
N ASN A 87 15.49 -1.85 -3.47
CA ASN A 87 14.45 -2.84 -3.22
C ASN A 87 13.31 -2.34 -2.30
N LYS A 88 13.29 -1.05 -1.96
CA LYS A 88 12.26 -0.46 -1.10
C LYS A 88 11.49 0.63 -1.86
N ILE A 89 10.17 0.51 -1.94
CA ILE A 89 9.30 1.56 -2.47
C ILE A 89 8.70 2.33 -1.30
N THR A 90 8.94 3.63 -1.23
CA THR A 90 8.32 4.50 -0.23
C THR A 90 7.28 5.36 -0.91
N VAL A 91 6.01 5.15 -0.59
CA VAL A 91 4.89 5.94 -1.06
C VAL A 91 4.51 6.94 0.03
N THR A 92 4.69 8.23 -0.25
CA THR A 92 4.29 9.30 0.67
C THR A 92 2.97 9.88 0.19
N SER A 93 1.93 9.78 1.00
CA SER A 93 0.58 10.27 0.71
C SER A 93 0.27 11.48 1.57
N LYS A 94 -0.26 12.54 0.99
CA LYS A 94 -0.68 13.76 1.68
C LYS A 94 -2.15 14.05 1.40
N THR A 95 -2.94 14.21 2.46
CA THR A 95 -4.35 14.62 2.35
C THR A 95 -4.43 16.14 2.23
N ASP A 96 -5.51 16.63 1.60
CA ASP A 96 -5.85 18.06 1.56
C ASP A 96 -5.96 18.69 2.96
N ASP A 97 -6.48 17.95 3.94
CA ASP A 97 -6.60 18.35 5.36
C ASP A 97 -5.24 18.46 6.11
N GLY A 98 -4.12 18.36 5.40
CA GLY A 98 -2.76 18.48 5.97
C GLY A 98 -2.24 17.24 6.71
N ARG A 99 -2.99 16.14 6.78
CA ARG A 99 -2.48 14.84 7.27
C ARG A 99 -1.53 14.22 6.25
N THR A 100 -0.45 13.63 6.74
CA THR A 100 0.51 12.87 5.93
C THR A 100 0.53 11.41 6.36
N GLY A 101 0.62 10.52 5.38
CA GLY A 101 0.83 9.09 5.55
C GLY A 101 2.04 8.66 4.74
N THR A 102 2.83 7.73 5.25
CA THR A 102 3.97 7.14 4.56
C THR A 102 3.78 5.63 4.53
N ARG A 103 3.91 5.02 3.36
CA ARG A 103 3.78 3.59 3.13
C ARG A 103 5.09 3.08 2.56
N THR A 104 5.83 2.29 3.31
CA THR A 104 7.10 1.71 2.87
C THR A 104 6.89 0.24 2.55
N TYR A 105 7.07 -0.12 1.28
CA TYR A 105 7.05 -1.46 0.73
C TYR A 105 8.49 -1.95 0.60
N GLU A 106 8.88 -2.87 1.46
CA GLU A 106 10.20 -3.49 1.45
C GLU A 106 10.11 -4.85 0.78
N PHE A 107 10.67 -4.97 -0.42
CA PHE A 107 10.71 -6.21 -1.17
C PHE A 107 11.96 -6.99 -0.79
N THR A 108 11.76 -8.27 -0.51
CA THR A 108 12.79 -9.23 -0.13
C THR A 108 12.60 -10.51 -0.94
N ASP A 109 13.61 -11.38 -0.97
CA ASP A 109 13.52 -12.65 -1.70
C ASP A 109 12.38 -13.55 -1.17
N SER A 110 12.13 -13.48 0.14
CA SER A 110 11.11 -14.26 0.83
C SER A 110 9.69 -13.68 0.75
N GLY A 111 9.53 -12.41 0.34
CA GLY A 111 8.24 -11.72 0.44
C GLY A 111 8.30 -10.20 0.41
N LEU A 112 7.20 -9.58 0.81
CA LEU A 112 7.01 -8.13 0.86
C LEU A 112 6.56 -7.73 2.27
N THR A 113 7.26 -6.78 2.87
CA THR A 113 6.83 -6.13 4.12
C THR A 113 6.35 -4.72 3.83
N LEU A 114 5.09 -4.43 4.11
CA LEU A 114 4.48 -3.13 3.95
C LEU A 114 4.27 -2.48 5.32
N THR A 115 4.92 -1.34 5.55
CA THR A 115 4.75 -0.53 6.76
C THR A 115 4.02 0.75 6.41
N LEU A 116 2.85 0.98 6.99
CA LEU A 116 2.09 2.21 6.87
C LEU A 116 2.24 3.01 8.15
N THR A 117 2.55 4.29 8.05
CA THR A 117 2.71 5.20 9.19
C THR A 117 1.93 6.47 8.89
N SER A 118 1.05 6.91 9.78
CA SER A 118 0.36 8.20 9.67
C SER A 118 0.22 8.83 11.02
N LYS A 119 0.73 10.07 11.15
CA LYS A 119 0.89 10.77 12.43
C LYS A 119 1.48 9.85 13.53
N ASP A 120 0.62 9.32 14.39
CA ASP A 120 0.98 8.52 15.56
C ASP A 120 0.69 7.01 15.39
N ILE A 121 0.05 6.61 14.28
CA ILE A 121 -0.40 5.23 14.08
C ILE A 121 0.46 4.56 13.04
N THR A 122 0.97 3.38 13.39
CA THR A 122 1.76 2.53 12.51
C THR A 122 1.06 1.19 12.32
N ALA A 123 0.83 0.81 11.06
CA ALA A 123 0.35 -0.50 10.65
C ALA A 123 1.42 -1.25 9.87
N LYS A 124 1.45 -2.57 10.02
CA LYS A 124 2.39 -3.45 9.31
C LYS A 124 1.64 -4.57 8.62
N ARG A 125 2.05 -4.94 7.42
CA ARG A 125 1.47 -6.00 6.63
C ARG A 125 2.60 -6.84 6.06
N TYR A 126 2.55 -8.13 6.32
CA TYR A 126 3.52 -9.10 5.88
C TYR A 126 2.88 -9.93 4.78
N TYR A 127 3.55 -9.96 3.64
CA TYR A 127 3.15 -10.74 2.50
C TYR A 127 4.25 -11.76 2.18
N SER A 128 3.83 -12.99 1.99
CA SER A 128 4.70 -14.09 1.55
C SER A 128 4.67 -14.16 0.03
N ARG A 129 5.83 -14.24 -0.62
CA ARG A 129 5.90 -14.42 -2.08
C ARG A 129 5.40 -15.83 -2.42
N THR A 130 4.53 -15.95 -3.43
CA THR A 130 3.96 -17.23 -3.89
C THR A 130 4.20 -17.49 -5.37
#